data_AF-A0A086L5Z4-F1
#
_entry.id   AF-A0A086L5Z4-F1
#
_cell.length_a   1.000
_cell.length_b   1.000
_cell.length_c   1.000
_cell.angle_alpha   90.00
_cell.angle_beta   90.00
_cell.angle_gamma   90.00
#
_symmetry.space_group_name_H-M   'P 1'
#
loop_
_entity.id
_entity.type
_entity.pdbx_description
1 polymer ?
#
loop_
_entity_poly.entity_id
_entity_poly.type
_entity_poly.pdbx_seq_one_letter_code
_entity_poly.pdbx_strand_id
1 'polypeptide(L)'
;EREELFRFLFTLEFCSCVWAEDPTKIRLLPPSCIASALSFAWKLLDVEGKGFVGVADVQILWKAICLELKTTGLFPFIDDLPEDSVELELFDRLRPVGKSFVTREEFLKNHTESRVFAMYLLSPTFFSLFEQRERIPGAPLLPGRPVAPL
;
A
#
# COMPACT_ATOMS: atom_id res chain seq x y z
N GLU A 1 -17.82 3.78 -15.45
CA GLU A 1 -18.39 3.82 -14.09
C GLU A 1 -18.57 2.44 -13.43
N ARG A 2 -19.66 1.68 -13.67
CA ARG A 2 -19.90 0.41 -12.93
C ARG A 2 -18.81 -0.65 -13.16
N GLU A 3 -18.36 -0.82 -14.39
CA GLU A 3 -17.30 -1.78 -14.71
C GLU A 3 -15.94 -1.38 -14.11
N GLU A 4 -15.63 -0.09 -14.08
CA GLU A 4 -14.41 0.43 -13.46
C GLU A 4 -14.41 0.22 -11.95
N LEU A 5 -15.56 0.44 -11.30
CA LEU A 5 -15.73 0.11 -9.89
C LEU A 5 -15.49 -1.38 -9.62
N PHE A 6 -16.03 -2.28 -10.43
CA PHE A 6 -15.76 -3.71 -10.27
C PHE A 6 -14.28 -4.04 -10.49
N ARG A 7 -13.64 -3.49 -11.52
CA ARG A 7 -12.20 -3.69 -11.77
C ARG A 7 -11.36 -3.19 -10.61
N PHE A 8 -11.73 -2.06 -10.00
CA PHE A 8 -11.10 -1.53 -8.81
C PHE A 8 -11.26 -2.47 -7.62
N LEU A 9 -12.49 -2.90 -7.30
CA LEU A 9 -12.76 -3.82 -6.20
C LEU A 9 -12.03 -5.16 -6.36
N PHE A 10 -12.02 -5.75 -7.55
CA PHE A 10 -11.25 -6.96 -7.83
C PHE A 10 -9.74 -6.74 -7.70
N THR A 11 -9.24 -5.58 -8.11
CA THR A 11 -7.84 -5.22 -7.93
C THR A 11 -7.47 -5.18 -6.44
N LEU A 12 -8.31 -4.54 -5.62
CA LEU A 12 -8.12 -4.51 -4.17
C LEU A 12 -8.18 -5.91 -3.55
N GLU A 13 -9.13 -6.76 -3.96
CA GLU A 13 -9.22 -8.15 -3.49
C GLU A 13 -7.93 -8.94 -3.82
N PHE A 14 -7.42 -8.83 -5.04
CA PHE A 14 -6.20 -9.54 -5.43
C PHE A 14 -4.95 -8.99 -4.72
N CYS A 15 -4.92 -7.70 -4.45
CA CYS A 15 -3.83 -7.09 -3.69
C CYS A 15 -3.91 -7.47 -2.21
N SER A 16 -5.10 -7.55 -1.60
CA SER A 16 -5.28 -7.93 -0.20
C SER A 16 -4.94 -9.39 0.07
N CYS A 17 -5.02 -10.28 -0.92
CA CYS A 17 -4.64 -11.70 -0.80
C CYS A 17 -3.14 -11.93 -0.46
N VAL A 18 -2.32 -10.88 -0.37
CA VAL A 18 -0.97 -10.96 0.18
C VAL A 18 -0.96 -11.15 1.70
N TRP A 19 -2.09 -10.89 2.36
CA TRP A 19 -2.21 -10.89 3.81
C TRP A 19 -3.23 -11.91 4.31
N ALA A 20 -2.88 -12.59 5.40
CA ALA A 20 -3.78 -13.38 6.23
C ALA A 20 -3.21 -13.43 7.65
N GLU A 21 -4.08 -13.48 8.68
CA GLU A 21 -3.65 -13.68 10.08
C GLU A 21 -2.86 -14.98 10.26
N ASP A 22 -3.23 -16.00 9.48
CA ASP A 22 -2.57 -17.29 9.42
C ASP A 22 -1.88 -17.41 8.05
N PRO A 23 -0.53 -17.47 7.98
CA PRO A 23 0.21 -17.60 6.73
C PRO A 23 -0.21 -18.81 5.88
N THR A 24 -0.74 -19.87 6.51
CA THR A 24 -1.24 -21.06 5.80
C THR A 24 -2.55 -20.81 5.05
N LYS A 25 -3.24 -19.70 5.36
CA LYS A 25 -4.48 -19.25 4.73
C LYS A 25 -4.26 -18.20 3.64
N ILE A 26 -3.01 -17.84 3.34
CA ILE A 26 -2.71 -16.93 2.21
C ILE A 26 -3.24 -17.57 0.93
N ARG A 27 -4.18 -16.87 0.26
CA ARG A 27 -4.78 -17.36 -0.97
C ARG A 27 -3.76 -17.31 -2.09
N LEU A 28 -3.41 -18.48 -2.62
CA LEU A 28 -2.55 -18.60 -3.79
C LEU A 28 -3.33 -18.14 -5.03
N LEU A 29 -2.91 -17.02 -5.61
CA LEU A 29 -3.44 -16.52 -6.87
C LEU A 29 -2.44 -16.77 -8.01
N PRO A 30 -2.91 -17.02 -9.24
CA PRO A 30 -2.01 -17.12 -10.39
C PRO A 30 -1.19 -15.83 -10.56
N PRO A 31 0.11 -15.92 -10.90
CA PRO A 31 0.96 -14.73 -11.11
C PRO A 31 0.40 -13.74 -12.13
N SER A 32 -0.30 -14.23 -13.16
CA SER A 32 -0.95 -13.40 -14.17
C SER A 32 -2.10 -12.55 -13.61
N CYS A 33 -2.86 -13.07 -12.63
CA CYS A 33 -3.92 -12.32 -11.95
C CYS A 33 -3.31 -11.20 -11.11
N ILE A 34 -2.23 -11.51 -10.39
CA ILE A 34 -1.49 -10.53 -9.58
C ILE A 34 -0.90 -9.43 -10.48
N ALA A 35 -0.21 -9.79 -11.57
CA ALA A 35 0.36 -8.83 -12.50
C ALA A 35 -0.70 -7.94 -13.18
N SER A 36 -1.88 -8.49 -13.45
CA SER A 36 -3.01 -7.73 -14.00
C SER A 36 -3.56 -6.73 -13.00
N ALA A 37 -3.78 -7.15 -11.74
CA ALA A 37 -4.20 -6.27 -10.66
C ALA A 37 -3.18 -5.16 -10.40
N LEU A 38 -1.89 -5.50 -10.30
CA LEU A 38 -0.82 -4.52 -10.11
C LEU A 38 -0.69 -3.56 -11.30
N SER A 39 -0.90 -4.04 -12.53
CA SER A 39 -0.94 -3.17 -13.71
C SER A 39 -2.11 -2.20 -13.68
N PHE A 40 -3.25 -2.59 -13.12
CA PHE A 40 -4.38 -1.70 -12.91
C PHE A 40 -4.11 -0.70 -11.78
N ALA A 41 -3.65 -1.18 -10.62
CA ALA A 41 -3.25 -0.35 -9.49
C ALA A 41 -2.20 0.70 -9.88
N TRP A 42 -1.21 0.33 -10.69
CA TRP A 42 -0.22 1.27 -11.22
C TRP A 42 -0.86 2.47 -11.92
N LYS A 43 -1.89 2.24 -12.76
CA LYS A 43 -2.58 3.33 -13.46
C LYS A 43 -3.30 4.27 -12.52
N LEU A 44 -3.71 3.79 -11.34
CA LEU A 44 -4.34 4.62 -10.31
C LEU A 44 -3.31 5.42 -9.51
N LEU A 45 -2.10 4.88 -9.35
CA LEU A 45 -1.01 5.51 -8.61
C LEU A 45 -0.25 6.53 -9.46
N ASP A 46 -0.01 6.24 -10.74
CA ASP A 46 0.63 7.12 -11.73
C ASP A 46 -0.41 8.07 -12.35
N VAL A 47 -1.01 8.92 -11.52
CA VAL A 47 -2.15 9.78 -11.86
C VAL A 47 -1.85 10.69 -13.07
N GLU A 48 -0.63 11.20 -13.15
CA GLU A 48 -0.19 12.10 -14.23
C GLU A 48 0.41 11.35 -15.44
N GLY A 49 0.51 10.02 -15.40
CA GLY A 49 1.07 9.21 -16.48
C GLY A 49 2.56 9.47 -16.75
N LYS A 50 3.32 9.82 -15.71
CA LYS A 50 4.76 10.13 -15.77
C LYS A 50 5.61 8.86 -15.99
N GLY A 51 5.05 7.68 -15.72
CA GLY A 51 5.76 6.41 -15.74
C GLY A 51 6.56 6.12 -14.47
N PHE A 52 6.48 6.97 -13.46
CA PHE A 52 7.06 6.79 -12.14
C PHE A 52 6.16 7.38 -11.06
N VAL A 53 6.29 6.84 -9.84
CA VAL A 53 5.64 7.36 -8.63
C VAL A 53 6.74 7.76 -7.65
N GLY A 54 6.84 9.06 -7.35
CA GLY A 54 7.82 9.65 -6.45
C GLY A 54 7.23 9.99 -5.08
N VAL A 55 8.10 10.45 -4.18
CA VAL A 55 7.71 10.85 -2.80
C VAL A 55 6.56 11.86 -2.78
N ALA A 56 6.62 12.86 -3.65
CA ALA A 56 5.58 13.89 -3.73
C ALA A 56 4.21 13.31 -4.13
N ASP A 57 4.16 12.36 -5.06
CA ASP A 57 2.90 11.73 -5.50
C ASP A 57 2.28 10.93 -4.33
N VAL A 58 3.10 10.20 -3.58
CA VAL A 58 2.67 9.45 -2.39
C VAL A 58 2.18 10.38 -1.29
N GLN A 59 2.89 11.49 -1.01
CA GLN A 59 2.46 12.47 -0.01
C GLN A 59 1.09 13.08 -0.35
N ILE A 60 0.80 13.32 -1.64
CA ILE A 60 -0.51 13.83 -2.09
C ILE A 60 -1.61 12.79 -1.82
N LEU A 61 -1.38 11.53 -2.24
CA LEU A 61 -2.33 10.45 -2.02
C LEU A 61 -2.55 10.18 -0.53
N TRP A 62 -1.48 10.19 0.25
CA TRP A 62 -1.50 9.96 1.69
C TRP A 62 -2.33 11.02 2.42
N LYS A 63 -2.18 12.30 2.06
CA LYS A 63 -3.02 13.38 2.62
C LYS A 63 -4.50 13.14 2.39
N ALA A 64 -4.90 12.64 1.22
CA ALA A 64 -6.29 12.30 0.93
C ALA A 64 -6.79 11.14 1.80
N ILE A 65 -5.94 10.13 2.01
CA ILE A 65 -6.26 8.97 2.85
C ILE A 65 -6.42 9.38 4.31
N CYS A 66 -5.50 10.21 4.84
CA CYS A 66 -5.60 10.75 6.19
C CYS A 66 -6.93 11.51 6.39
N LEU A 67 -7.34 12.31 5.40
CA LEU A 67 -8.63 13.01 5.46
C LEU A 67 -9.82 12.04 5.49
N GLU A 68 -9.81 11.01 4.65
CA GLU A 68 -10.84 9.98 4.63
C GLU A 68 -10.92 9.22 5.96
N LEU A 69 -9.78 8.79 6.50
CA LEU A 69 -9.68 8.08 7.78
C LEU A 69 -10.23 8.90 8.95
N LYS A 70 -9.96 10.21 8.96
CA LYS A 70 -10.49 11.14 9.97
C LYS A 70 -11.99 11.30 9.84
N THR A 71 -12.49 11.55 8.63
CA THR A 71 -13.90 11.85 8.39
C THR A 71 -14.80 10.64 8.59
N THR A 72 -14.32 9.45 8.28
CA THR A 72 -15.03 8.18 8.50
C THR A 72 -14.88 7.63 9.91
N GLY A 73 -13.92 8.14 10.69
CA GLY A 73 -13.60 7.63 12.02
C GLY A 73 -12.95 6.24 12.03
N LEU A 74 -12.46 5.77 10.86
CA LEU A 74 -11.83 4.45 10.73
C LEU A 74 -10.46 4.38 11.44
N PHE A 75 -9.76 5.52 11.56
CA PHE A 75 -8.47 5.59 12.24
C PHE A 75 -8.30 6.96 12.94
N PRO A 76 -8.86 7.14 14.15
CA PRO A 76 -8.90 8.44 14.82
C PRO A 76 -7.55 8.93 15.36
N PHE A 77 -6.53 8.06 15.39
CA PHE A 77 -5.19 8.34 15.90
C PHE A 77 -4.18 8.68 14.79
N ILE A 78 -4.65 8.97 13.58
CA ILE A 78 -3.78 9.30 12.44
C ILE A 78 -2.84 10.48 12.72
N ASP A 79 -3.29 11.43 13.55
CA ASP A 79 -2.53 12.61 13.96
C ASP A 79 -1.42 12.29 14.98
N ASP A 80 -1.47 11.12 15.60
CA ASP A 80 -0.45 10.64 16.54
C ASP A 80 0.70 9.90 15.83
N LEU A 81 0.57 9.62 14.52
CA LEU A 81 1.64 9.02 13.75
C LEU A 81 2.79 10.01 13.54
N PRO A 82 4.06 9.58 13.65
CA PRO A 82 5.19 10.45 13.33
C PRO A 82 5.13 10.93 11.87
N GLU A 83 5.52 12.19 11.66
CA GLU A 83 5.56 12.83 10.35
C GLU A 83 6.39 12.02 9.35
N ASP A 84 5.87 11.92 8.11
CA ASP A 84 6.43 11.14 7.00
C ASP A 84 6.66 9.64 7.25
N SER A 85 6.29 9.09 8.42
CA SER A 85 6.65 7.71 8.78
C SER A 85 6.03 6.66 7.86
N VAL A 86 4.84 6.93 7.33
CA VAL A 86 4.13 6.02 6.43
C VAL A 86 4.73 6.04 5.04
N GLU A 87 4.95 7.24 4.52
CA GLU A 87 5.55 7.44 3.20
C GLU A 87 6.95 6.84 3.15
N LEU A 88 7.78 7.10 4.17
CA LEU A 88 9.14 6.57 4.25
C LEU A 88 9.14 5.03 4.28
N GLU A 89 8.30 4.40 5.10
CA GLU A 89 8.24 2.94 5.17
C GLU A 89 7.73 2.34 3.85
N LEU A 90 6.70 2.92 3.23
CA LEU A 90 6.17 2.49 1.94
C LEU A 90 7.25 2.54 0.84
N PHE A 91 8.04 3.61 0.80
CA PHE A 91 9.16 3.71 -0.15
C PHE A 91 10.28 2.73 0.15
N ASP A 92 10.66 2.57 1.42
CA ASP A 92 11.72 1.64 1.79
C ASP A 92 11.39 0.19 1.43
N ARG A 93 10.10 -0.16 1.30
CA ARG A 93 9.65 -1.49 0.87
C ARG A 93 9.71 -1.71 -0.63
N LEU A 94 9.41 -0.69 -1.42
CA LEU A 94 9.53 -0.77 -2.87
C LEU A 94 10.95 -0.52 -3.38
N ARG A 95 11.78 0.19 -2.60
CA ARG A 95 13.08 0.70 -3.02
C ARG A 95 14.02 -0.39 -3.56
N PRO A 96 14.50 -0.25 -4.80
CA PRO A 96 15.89 -0.52 -5.11
C PRO A 96 16.74 0.56 -4.42
N VAL A 97 17.76 0.16 -3.68
CA VAL A 97 18.67 1.03 -2.89
C VAL A 97 19.03 2.32 -3.64
N GLY A 98 18.78 3.49 -3.02
CA GLY A 98 19.24 4.81 -3.49
C GLY A 98 18.30 5.63 -4.39
N LYS A 99 17.04 5.21 -4.61
CA LYS A 99 16.05 5.97 -5.42
C LYS A 99 14.94 6.62 -4.58
N SER A 100 14.46 7.79 -5.01
CA SER A 100 13.31 8.51 -4.43
C SER A 100 12.00 8.33 -5.24
N PHE A 101 11.98 7.36 -6.14
CA PHE A 101 10.84 7.03 -6.97
C PHE A 101 10.87 5.55 -7.34
N VAL A 102 9.71 5.05 -7.78
CA VAL A 102 9.53 3.69 -8.29
C VAL A 102 9.01 3.80 -9.71
N THR A 103 9.57 3.00 -10.62
CA THR A 103 9.06 2.87 -11.99
C THR A 103 8.03 1.75 -12.11
N ARG A 104 7.25 1.76 -13.20
CA ARG A 104 6.29 0.69 -13.49
C ARG A 104 6.94 -0.70 -13.52
N GLU A 105 8.13 -0.82 -14.11
CA GLU A 105 8.83 -2.10 -14.22
C GLU A 105 9.22 -2.64 -12.84
N GLU A 106 9.78 -1.77 -11.99
CA GLU A 106 10.16 -2.14 -10.61
C GLU A 106 8.94 -2.54 -9.77
N PHE A 107 7.85 -1.78 -9.90
CA PHE A 107 6.58 -2.09 -9.24
C PHE A 107 6.01 -3.45 -9.69
N LEU A 108 6.04 -3.76 -10.98
CA LEU A 108 5.54 -5.04 -11.48
C LEU A 108 6.47 -6.22 -11.18
N LYS A 109 7.74 -5.98 -10.82
CA LYS A 109 8.69 -7.04 -10.47
C LYS A 109 8.50 -7.54 -9.03
N ASN A 110 8.14 -6.67 -8.09
CA ASN A 110 7.99 -7.02 -6.67
C ASN A 110 6.52 -7.21 -6.28
N HIS A 111 5.93 -8.36 -6.64
CA HIS A 111 4.50 -8.60 -6.45
C HIS A 111 4.00 -8.46 -5.00
N THR A 112 4.80 -8.83 -4.00
CA THR A 112 4.37 -8.77 -2.60
C THR A 112 4.36 -7.33 -2.12
N GLU A 113 5.47 -6.62 -2.26
CA GLU A 113 5.58 -5.26 -1.75
C GLU A 113 4.71 -4.28 -2.53
N SER A 114 4.54 -4.49 -3.84
CA SER A 114 3.67 -3.64 -4.67
C SER A 114 2.20 -3.81 -4.35
N ARG A 115 1.76 -5.03 -3.97
CA ARG A 115 0.39 -5.25 -3.50
C ARG A 115 0.14 -4.52 -2.20
N VAL A 116 1.09 -4.62 -1.27
CA VAL A 116 1.04 -3.92 0.01
C VAL A 116 0.99 -2.40 -0.20
N PHE A 117 1.90 -1.87 -1.00
CA PHE A 117 1.94 -0.44 -1.34
C PHE A 117 0.62 0.04 -1.96
N ALA A 118 0.08 -0.72 -2.92
CA ALA A 118 -1.22 -0.41 -3.52
C ALA A 118 -2.35 -0.41 -2.49
N MET A 119 -2.40 -1.40 -1.60
CA MET A 119 -3.46 -1.47 -0.59
C MET A 119 -3.42 -0.29 0.38
N TYR A 120 -2.24 0.17 0.77
CA TYR A 120 -2.09 1.32 1.67
C TYR A 120 -2.55 2.62 1.04
N LEU A 121 -2.28 2.80 -0.26
CA LEU A 121 -2.62 4.03 -0.96
C LEU A 121 -4.01 4.04 -1.60
N LEU A 122 -4.60 2.86 -1.83
CA LEU A 122 -5.88 2.73 -2.52
C LEU A 122 -7.02 2.22 -1.62
N SER A 123 -6.75 1.83 -0.37
CA SER A 123 -7.76 1.34 0.57
C SER A 123 -7.52 1.85 2.00
N PRO A 124 -8.16 2.96 2.40
CA PRO A 124 -8.12 3.46 3.78
C PRO A 124 -8.56 2.41 4.81
N THR A 125 -9.60 1.62 4.49
CA THR A 125 -10.06 0.52 5.34
C THR A 125 -8.99 -0.56 5.54
N PHE A 126 -8.18 -0.84 4.52
CA PHE A 126 -7.07 -1.78 4.67
C PHE A 126 -6.00 -1.19 5.60
N PHE A 127 -5.64 0.08 5.42
CA PHE A 127 -4.72 0.78 6.32
C PHE A 127 -5.17 0.65 7.79
N SER A 128 -6.42 0.99 8.09
CA SER A 128 -6.93 0.98 9.48
C SER A 128 -6.95 -0.41 10.13
N LEU A 129 -7.09 -1.47 9.33
CA LEU A 129 -7.10 -2.85 9.84
C LEU A 129 -5.70 -3.37 10.20
N PHE A 130 -4.65 -2.85 9.56
CA PHE A 130 -3.29 -3.40 9.66
C PHE A 130 -2.27 -2.51 10.35
N GLU A 131 -2.58 -1.23 10.55
CA GLU A 131 -1.77 -0.37 11.40
C GLU A 131 -1.88 -0.83 12.86
N GLN A 132 -0.78 -1.38 13.40
CA GLN A 132 -0.72 -1.95 14.76
C GLN A 132 0.06 -1.07 15.74
N ARG A 133 0.59 0.09 15.32
CA ARG A 133 1.40 0.97 16.20
C ARG A 133 0.65 1.47 17.44
N GLU A 134 -0.68 1.43 17.44
CA GLU A 134 -1.51 1.67 18.63
C GLU A 134 -1.37 0.57 19.70
N ARG A 135 -1.18 -0.69 19.30
CA ARG A 135 -1.08 -1.84 20.21
C ARG A 135 0.35 -2.11 20.64
N ILE A 136 1.32 -1.75 19.79
CA ILE A 136 2.75 -2.00 19.99
C ILE A 136 3.52 -0.78 19.48
N PRO A 137 3.92 0.16 20.37
CA PRO A 137 4.75 1.30 19.98
C PRO A 137 6.03 0.82 19.27
N GLY A 138 6.29 1.34 18.07
CA GLY A 138 7.44 0.93 17.24
C GLY A 138 7.24 -0.33 16.39
N ALA A 139 6.03 -0.90 16.35
CA ALA A 139 5.72 -1.90 15.34
C ALA A 139 5.89 -1.32 13.93
N PRO A 140 6.42 -2.09 12.96
CA PRO A 140 6.38 -1.67 11.57
C PRO A 140 4.92 -1.48 11.14
N LEU A 141 4.67 -0.63 10.15
CA LEU A 141 3.34 -0.51 9.53
C LEU A 141 2.81 -1.87 9.07
N LEU A 142 3.70 -2.82 8.80
CA LEU A 142 3.42 -3.97 7.95
C LEU A 142 3.94 -5.30 8.50
N PRO A 143 3.11 -6.37 8.45
CA PRO A 143 3.53 -7.73 8.77
C PRO A 143 4.72 -8.18 7.93
N GLY A 144 5.67 -8.87 8.56
CA GLY A 144 6.73 -9.62 7.85
C GLY A 144 8.03 -8.86 7.54
N ARG A 145 8.20 -7.60 7.97
CA ARG A 145 9.55 -7.03 8.11
C ARG A 145 10.04 -7.27 9.54
N PRO A 146 11.19 -7.94 9.75
CA PRO A 146 11.80 -7.93 11.07
C PRO A 146 12.13 -6.48 11.43
N VAL A 147 11.79 -6.08 12.66
CA VAL A 147 12.28 -4.83 13.23
C VAL A 147 13.81 -4.92 13.17
N ALA A 148 14.43 -4.10 12.33
CA ALA A 148 15.87 -3.97 12.40
C ALA A 148 16.19 -3.46 13.82
N PRO A 149 17.08 -4.12 14.58
CA PRO A 149 17.44 -3.62 15.88
C PRO A 149 18.05 -2.22 15.70
N LEU A 150 17.52 -1.27 16.46
CA LEU A 150 18.02 0.10 16.60
C LEU A 150 19.51 0.11 16.97
#